data_AF-A0A3D1WSV8-F1
#
_entry.id   AF-A0A3D1WSV8-F1
#
_cell.length_a   1.000
_cell.length_b   1.000
_cell.length_c   1.000
_cell.angle_alpha   90.00
_cell.angle_beta   90.00
_cell.angle_gamma   90.00
#
_symmetry.space_group_name_H-M   'P 1'
#
loop_
_entity.id
_entity.type
_entity.pdbx_description
1 polymer ?
#
loop_
_entity_poly.entity_id
_entity_poly.type
_entity_poly.pdbx_seq_one_letter_code
_entity_poly.pdbx_strand_id
1 'polypeptide(L)'
;PAVFGKSSDGESPSVSTETLNTATLGVQTFSASQEALAKQSITANQKTFSNINECFEALESGEVDYVVCDSTAGGYLARLMSQISCVGTLETPSTLGVAGLSSNDELCRAVSDALDDITVDGTLEAVHCVWYGQMPYDLTAKTVSGANVQASESTSNATESSDGDTSDNNGDSPSSSQEGTITDDDINKLNS
;
A
#
# COMPACT_ATOMS: atom_id res chain seq x y z
N PRO A 1 5.39 0.33 -4.68
CA PRO A 1 4.40 1.40 -5.01
C PRO A 1 3.86 1.28 -6.43
N ALA A 2 2.59 1.63 -6.63
CA ALA A 2 1.94 1.68 -7.94
C ALA A 2 1.92 3.12 -8.48
N VAL A 3 1.87 3.23 -9.81
CA VAL A 3 1.79 4.47 -10.57
C VAL A 3 0.41 4.53 -11.20
N PHE A 4 -0.33 5.60 -10.91
CA PHE A 4 -1.65 5.89 -11.47
C PHE A 4 -1.55 7.06 -12.43
N GLY A 5 -2.25 6.96 -13.55
CA GLY A 5 -2.26 7.99 -14.59
C GLY A 5 -3.57 7.96 -15.36
N LYS A 6 -3.78 9.00 -16.17
CA LYS A 6 -4.94 9.05 -17.09
C LYS A 6 -4.76 8.01 -18.20
N SER A 7 -5.77 7.19 -18.45
CA SER A 7 -5.86 6.29 -19.62
C SER A 7 -7.18 6.54 -20.34
N SER A 8 -7.11 6.78 -21.65
CA SER A 8 -8.26 7.09 -22.50
C SER A 8 -9.04 5.86 -22.96
N ASP A 9 -8.42 4.67 -22.94
CA ASP A 9 -8.93 3.53 -23.71
C ASP A 9 -9.01 2.22 -22.91
N GLY A 10 -8.88 2.28 -21.57
CA GLY A 10 -8.83 1.09 -20.71
C GLY A 10 -7.56 0.25 -20.87
N GLU A 11 -6.76 0.52 -21.91
CA GLU A 11 -5.41 0.03 -22.10
C GLU A 11 -4.46 1.03 -21.42
N SER A 12 -3.90 0.64 -20.27
CA SER A 12 -2.90 1.42 -19.58
C SER A 12 -1.55 1.18 -20.28
N PRO A 13 -0.99 2.14 -21.06
CA PRO A 13 0.36 1.96 -21.58
C PRO A 13 1.32 1.78 -20.40
N SER A 14 2.14 0.74 -20.43
CA SER A 14 3.18 0.55 -19.42
C SER A 14 4.13 1.75 -19.46
N VAL A 15 4.29 2.43 -18.32
CA VAL A 15 5.15 3.62 -18.22
C VAL A 15 6.61 3.19 -17.98
N SER A 16 7.57 4.00 -18.43
CA SER A 16 9.01 3.81 -18.19
C SER A 16 9.56 4.79 -17.16
N THR A 17 10.72 4.50 -16.55
CA THR A 17 11.39 5.44 -15.64
C THR A 17 11.80 6.73 -16.36
N GLU A 18 12.13 6.67 -17.65
CA GLU A 18 12.40 7.86 -18.46
C GLU A 18 11.17 8.76 -18.57
N THR A 19 10.00 8.18 -18.85
CA THR A 19 8.73 8.92 -18.89
C THR A 19 8.46 9.59 -17.55
N LEU A 20 8.60 8.85 -16.44
CA LEU A 20 8.39 9.40 -15.09
C LEU A 20 9.34 10.55 -14.78
N ASN A 21 10.62 10.45 -15.17
CA ASN A 21 11.62 11.50 -14.91
C ASN A 21 11.32 12.83 -15.61
N THR A 22 10.57 12.80 -16.71
CA THR A 22 10.14 14.01 -17.42
C THR A 22 8.77 14.54 -16.98
N ALA A 23 8.05 13.78 -16.15
CA ALA A 23 6.70 14.07 -15.73
C ALA A 23 6.65 14.85 -14.40
N THR A 24 5.47 15.38 -14.10
CA THR A 24 5.10 15.90 -12.77
C THR A 24 4.42 14.80 -11.98
N LEU A 25 5.02 14.39 -10.86
CA LEU A 25 4.52 13.29 -10.02
C LEU A 25 3.87 13.83 -8.76
N GLY A 26 2.63 13.43 -8.49
CA GLY A 26 1.97 13.62 -7.21
C GLY A 26 2.33 12.50 -6.24
N VAL A 27 2.72 12.86 -5.02
CA VAL A 27 3.05 11.90 -3.97
C VAL A 27 2.64 12.46 -2.60
N GLN A 28 2.19 11.60 -1.70
CA GLN A 28 1.97 12.01 -0.32
C GLN A 28 3.32 12.24 0.37
N THR A 29 3.44 13.36 1.08
CA THR A 29 4.65 13.72 1.84
C THR A 29 4.97 12.66 2.89
N PHE A 30 6.24 12.28 3.02
CA PHE A 30 6.73 11.30 4.01
C PHE A 30 6.13 9.89 3.84
N SER A 31 5.75 9.52 2.61
CA SER A 31 5.23 8.19 2.32
C SER A 31 6.34 7.24 1.82
N ALA A 32 6.13 5.93 1.99
CA ALA A 32 6.97 4.89 1.37
C ALA A 32 7.02 5.02 -0.17
N SER A 33 6.00 5.64 -0.78
CA SER A 33 5.99 5.91 -2.23
C SER A 33 6.97 7.01 -2.62
N GLN A 34 7.13 8.02 -1.78
CA GLN A 34 8.16 9.05 -1.95
C GLN A 34 9.57 8.46 -1.78
N GLU A 35 9.75 7.58 -0.81
CA GLU A 35 11.02 6.87 -0.63
C GLU A 35 11.36 5.97 -1.82
N ALA A 36 10.38 5.23 -2.36
CA ALA A 36 10.60 4.38 -3.53
C ALA A 36 11.02 5.18 -4.77
N LEU A 37 10.46 6.38 -4.98
CA LEU A 37 10.90 7.27 -6.05
C LEU A 37 12.39 7.62 -5.91
N ALA A 38 12.84 7.92 -4.69
CA ALA A 38 14.25 8.18 -4.41
C ALA A 38 15.13 6.94 -4.63
N LYS A 39 14.72 5.77 -4.17
CA LYS A 39 15.44 4.49 -4.38
C LYS A 39 15.59 4.16 -5.87
N GLN A 40 14.57 4.46 -6.67
CA GLN A 40 14.59 4.26 -8.13
C GLN A 40 15.34 5.36 -8.89
N SER A 41 15.99 6.30 -8.20
CA SER A 41 16.68 7.44 -8.80
C SER A 41 15.79 8.27 -9.74
N ILE A 42 14.48 8.33 -9.45
CA ILE A 42 13.54 9.14 -10.22
C ILE A 42 13.61 10.58 -9.70
N THR A 43 14.24 11.46 -10.47
CA THR A 43 14.46 12.88 -10.17
C THR A 43 13.40 13.80 -10.78
N ALA A 44 12.21 13.24 -11.05
CA ALA A 44 11.07 13.96 -11.61
C ALA A 44 10.65 15.17 -10.76
N ASN A 45 9.82 16.05 -11.33
CA ASN A 45 9.19 17.13 -10.57
C ASN A 45 8.13 16.54 -9.62
N GLN A 46 8.49 16.34 -8.36
CA GLN A 46 7.58 15.80 -7.36
C GLN A 46 6.80 16.92 -6.66
N LYS A 47 5.48 16.88 -6.77
CA LYS A 47 4.56 17.65 -5.95
C LYS A 47 4.10 16.81 -4.77
N THR A 48 4.32 17.35 -3.58
CA THR A 48 3.98 16.68 -2.33
C THR A 48 2.65 17.19 -1.78
N PHE A 49 1.77 16.27 -1.40
CA PHE A 49 0.46 16.57 -0.83
C PHE A 49 0.37 16.06 0.61
N SER A 50 -0.63 16.52 1.36
CA SER A 50 -0.81 16.12 2.76
C SER A 50 -1.39 14.71 2.88
N ASN A 51 -2.19 14.30 1.89
CA ASN A 51 -2.87 13.02 1.85
C ASN A 51 -3.06 12.53 0.40
N ILE A 52 -3.48 11.28 0.25
CA ILE A 52 -3.63 10.64 -1.05
C ILE A 52 -4.82 11.18 -1.88
N ASN A 53 -5.89 11.67 -1.25
CA ASN A 53 -7.04 12.20 -1.97
C ASN A 53 -6.64 13.45 -2.77
N GLU A 54 -5.88 14.36 -2.15
CA GLU A 54 -5.33 15.56 -2.81
C GLU A 54 -4.43 15.19 -4.00
N CYS A 55 -3.68 14.09 -3.92
CA CYS A 55 -2.88 13.61 -5.05
C CYS A 55 -3.77 13.24 -6.25
N PHE A 56 -4.87 12.53 -6.00
CA PHE A 56 -5.80 12.12 -7.07
C PHE A 56 -6.64 13.29 -7.59
N GLU A 57 -7.00 14.27 -6.76
CA GLU A 57 -7.61 15.52 -7.21
C GLU A 57 -6.67 16.32 -8.14
N ALA A 58 -5.38 16.39 -7.77
CA ALA A 58 -4.35 16.97 -8.62
C ALA A 58 -4.18 16.18 -9.94
N LEU A 59 -4.32 14.86 -9.91
CA LEU A 59 -4.29 14.03 -11.12
C LEU A 59 -5.50 14.29 -12.02
N GLU A 60 -6.71 14.29 -11.48
CA GLU A 60 -7.93 14.56 -12.25
C GLU A 60 -7.90 15.95 -12.90
N SER A 61 -7.47 16.97 -12.15
CA SER A 61 -7.32 18.34 -12.66
C SER A 61 -6.18 18.49 -13.68
N GLY A 62 -5.26 17.53 -13.76
CA GLY A 62 -4.06 17.59 -14.61
C GLY A 62 -2.96 18.47 -14.04
N GLU A 63 -3.01 18.78 -12.75
CA GLU A 63 -1.94 19.46 -12.03
C GLU A 63 -0.67 18.58 -11.90
N VAL A 64 -0.87 17.26 -11.83
CA VAL A 64 0.18 16.24 -11.92
C VAL A 64 -0.16 15.27 -13.04
N ASP A 65 0.88 14.69 -13.66
CA ASP A 65 0.73 13.73 -14.75
C ASP A 65 0.47 12.31 -14.23
N TYR A 66 1.08 11.98 -13.08
CA TYR A 66 0.95 10.67 -12.43
C TYR A 66 0.89 10.81 -10.92
N VAL A 67 0.26 9.85 -10.25
CA VAL A 67 0.29 9.69 -8.79
C VAL A 67 1.02 8.42 -8.44
N VAL A 68 1.95 8.50 -7.49
CA VAL A 68 2.67 7.33 -6.97
C VAL A 68 2.22 7.06 -5.54
N CYS A 69 1.64 5.89 -5.32
CA CYS A 69 1.06 5.52 -4.03
C CYS A 69 1.05 4.00 -3.79
N ASP A 70 0.53 3.58 -2.64
CA ASP A 70 0.21 2.17 -2.42
C ASP A 70 -0.83 1.67 -3.44
N SER A 71 -0.67 0.42 -3.89
CA SER A 71 -1.51 -0.17 -4.92
C SER A 71 -2.97 -0.32 -4.47
N THR A 72 -3.21 -0.68 -3.20
CA THR A 72 -4.57 -0.89 -2.68
C THR A 72 -5.28 0.44 -2.44
N ALA A 73 -4.58 1.42 -1.85
CA ALA A 73 -5.11 2.76 -1.65
C ALA A 73 -5.44 3.44 -2.98
N GLY A 74 -4.52 3.36 -3.95
CA GLY A 74 -4.74 3.93 -5.27
C GLY A 74 -5.83 3.22 -6.06
N GLY A 75 -5.90 1.89 -6.00
CA GLY A 75 -6.96 1.10 -6.63
C GLY A 75 -8.35 1.45 -6.09
N TYR A 76 -8.44 1.62 -4.77
CA TYR A 76 -9.69 1.99 -4.10
C TYR A 76 -10.20 3.37 -4.51
N LEU A 77 -9.30 4.34 -4.72
CA LEU A 77 -9.67 5.68 -5.20
C LEU A 77 -9.98 5.68 -6.70
N ALA A 78 -9.13 5.04 -7.50
CA ALA A 78 -9.26 4.96 -8.95
C ALA A 78 -10.57 4.29 -9.40
N ARG A 79 -11.15 3.39 -8.59
CA ARG A 79 -12.44 2.73 -8.92
C ARG A 79 -13.59 3.72 -9.14
N LEU A 80 -13.51 4.93 -8.54
CA LEU A 80 -14.52 5.98 -8.67
C LEU A 80 -14.22 6.93 -9.83
N MET A 81 -13.09 6.78 -10.50
CA MET A 81 -12.54 7.72 -11.49
C MET A 81 -12.34 7.02 -12.84
N SER A 82 -13.32 7.16 -13.73
CA SER A 82 -13.37 6.43 -15.03
C SER A 82 -12.17 6.61 -15.96
N GLN A 83 -11.37 7.67 -15.78
CA GLN A 83 -10.22 7.97 -16.63
C GLN A 83 -8.88 7.67 -15.96
N ILE A 84 -8.85 7.20 -14.70
CA ILE A 84 -7.62 6.94 -13.96
C ILE A 84 -7.44 5.43 -13.78
N SER A 85 -6.24 4.94 -14.09
CA SER A 85 -5.90 3.52 -13.98
C SER A 85 -4.47 3.32 -13.49
N CYS A 86 -4.16 2.12 -13.01
CA CYS A 86 -2.80 1.70 -12.68
C CYS A 86 -2.00 1.46 -13.97
N VAL A 87 -1.00 2.30 -14.22
CA VAL A 87 -0.14 2.31 -15.42
C VAL A 87 1.24 1.69 -15.18
N GLY A 88 1.58 1.37 -13.93
CA GLY A 88 2.79 0.63 -13.61
C GLY A 88 3.04 0.41 -12.12
N THR A 89 4.09 -0.33 -11.78
CA THR A 89 4.64 -0.45 -10.41
C THR A 89 6.13 -0.11 -10.39
N LEU A 90 6.58 0.57 -9.35
CA LEU A 90 7.99 0.94 -9.17
C LEU A 90 8.85 -0.16 -8.53
N GLU A 91 8.19 -1.12 -7.88
CA GLU A 91 8.81 -2.23 -7.16
C GLU A 91 8.03 -3.51 -7.46
N THR A 92 8.62 -4.67 -7.16
CA THR A 92 7.90 -5.94 -7.22
C THR A 92 6.68 -5.88 -6.30
N PRO A 93 5.48 -6.26 -6.76
CA PRO A 93 4.33 -6.40 -5.89
C PRO A 93 4.62 -7.39 -4.76
N SER A 94 4.29 -7.01 -3.53
CA SER A 94 4.36 -7.91 -2.37
C SER A 94 3.10 -8.77 -2.26
N THR A 95 3.25 -9.98 -1.77
CA THR A 95 2.14 -10.89 -1.47
C THR A 95 1.73 -10.79 0.00
N LEU A 96 0.42 -10.75 0.27
CA LEU A 96 -0.13 -10.91 1.61
C LEU A 96 -0.60 -12.36 1.80
N GLY A 97 -0.49 -12.87 3.03
CA GLY A 97 -0.92 -14.22 3.39
C GLY A 97 -1.56 -14.28 4.76
N VAL A 98 -2.32 -15.35 5.02
CA VAL A 98 -2.93 -15.62 6.32
C VAL A 98 -1.93 -16.42 7.16
N ALA A 99 -1.52 -15.86 8.30
CA ALA A 99 -0.60 -16.53 9.20
C ALA A 99 -1.35 -17.50 10.13
N GLY A 100 -0.83 -18.72 10.26
CA GLY A 100 -1.27 -19.71 11.24
C GLY A 100 -0.12 -20.15 12.13
N LEU A 101 -0.44 -20.66 13.32
CA LEU A 101 0.57 -21.28 14.19
C LEU A 101 1.15 -22.52 13.50
N SER A 102 2.48 -22.64 13.47
CA SER A 102 3.18 -23.75 12.81
C SER A 102 2.90 -25.12 13.43
N SER A 103 2.38 -25.15 14.66
CA SER A 103 1.95 -26.39 15.32
C SER A 103 0.52 -26.82 14.97
N ASN A 104 -0.22 -26.01 14.21
CA ASN A 104 -1.62 -26.25 13.87
C ASN A 104 -1.80 -26.48 12.35
N ASP A 105 -1.24 -27.59 11.88
CA ASP A 105 -1.25 -27.99 10.47
C ASP A 105 -2.68 -28.13 9.91
N GLU A 106 -3.63 -28.61 10.72
CA GLU A 106 -5.01 -28.80 10.30
C GLU A 106 -5.68 -27.47 9.95
N LEU A 107 -5.54 -26.46 10.80
CA LEU A 107 -6.08 -25.13 10.54
C LEU A 107 -5.40 -24.46 9.35
N CYS A 108 -4.07 -24.50 9.28
CA CYS A 108 -3.31 -23.92 8.17
C CYS A 108 -3.75 -24.52 6.84
N ARG A 109 -3.89 -25.85 6.78
CA ARG A 109 -4.35 -26.54 5.59
C ARG A 109 -5.80 -26.21 5.24
N ALA A 110 -6.71 -26.17 6.22
CA ALA A 110 -8.10 -25.79 5.96
C ALA A 110 -8.23 -24.36 5.42
N VAL A 111 -7.41 -23.43 5.89
CA VAL A 111 -7.36 -22.05 5.38
C VAL A 111 -6.78 -22.01 3.97
N SER A 112 -5.71 -22.76 3.69
CA SER A 112 -5.15 -22.89 2.33
C SER A 112 -6.16 -23.48 1.35
N ASP A 113 -6.81 -24.59 1.71
CA ASP A 113 -7.82 -25.24 0.87
C ASP A 113 -8.99 -24.28 0.56
N ALA A 114 -9.47 -23.54 1.56
CA ALA A 114 -10.51 -22.53 1.36
C ALA A 114 -10.06 -21.35 0.47
N LEU A 115 -8.81 -20.90 0.61
CA LEU A 115 -8.25 -19.84 -0.24
C LEU A 115 -8.08 -20.30 -1.68
N ASP A 116 -7.66 -21.55 -1.89
CA ASP A 116 -7.56 -22.16 -3.21
C ASP A 116 -8.94 -22.28 -3.86
N ASP A 117 -9.96 -22.74 -3.13
CA ASP A 117 -11.33 -22.86 -3.62
C ASP A 117 -11.88 -21.51 -4.12
N ILE A 118 -11.76 -20.44 -3.32
CA ILE A 118 -12.24 -19.09 -3.71
C ILE A 118 -11.40 -18.44 -4.82
N THR A 119 -10.17 -18.91 -5.01
CA THR A 119 -9.31 -18.46 -6.10
C THR A 119 -9.72 -19.14 -7.41
N VAL A 120 -9.94 -20.46 -7.37
CA VAL A 120 -10.32 -21.27 -8.54
C VAL A 120 -11.71 -20.90 -9.04
N ASP A 121 -12.66 -20.62 -8.15
CA ASP A 121 -14.05 -20.32 -8.54
C ASP A 121 -14.27 -18.85 -8.95
N GLY A 122 -13.25 -17.99 -8.83
CA GLY A 122 -13.30 -16.57 -9.19
C GLY A 122 -13.92 -15.66 -8.13
N THR A 123 -14.30 -16.18 -6.95
CA THR A 123 -14.83 -15.37 -5.85
C THR A 123 -13.83 -14.32 -5.39
N LEU A 124 -12.54 -14.69 -5.29
CA LEU A 124 -11.49 -13.75 -4.87
C LEU A 124 -11.29 -12.62 -5.89
N GLU A 125 -11.37 -12.91 -7.20
CA GLU A 125 -11.34 -11.90 -8.25
C GLU A 125 -12.57 -10.97 -8.18
N ALA A 126 -13.75 -11.53 -7.93
CA ALA A 126 -14.96 -10.72 -7.74
C ALA A 126 -14.84 -9.78 -6.53
N VAL A 127 -14.32 -10.27 -5.40
CA VAL A 127 -14.03 -9.45 -4.21
C VAL A 127 -13.01 -8.37 -4.56
N HIS A 128 -11.94 -8.70 -5.29
CA HIS A 128 -10.95 -7.72 -5.75
C HIS A 128 -11.59 -6.61 -6.59
N CYS A 129 -12.46 -6.95 -7.55
CA CYS A 129 -13.17 -5.97 -8.37
C CYS A 129 -14.12 -5.08 -7.57
N VAL A 130 -14.75 -5.60 -6.51
CA VAL A 130 -15.61 -4.78 -5.62
C VAL A 130 -14.80 -3.69 -4.93
N TRP A 131 -13.58 -4.02 -4.47
CA TRP A 131 -12.73 -3.08 -3.72
C TRP A 131 -11.90 -2.16 -4.62
N TYR A 132 -11.39 -2.65 -5.75
CA TYR A 132 -10.39 -1.96 -6.57
C TYR A 132 -10.83 -1.73 -8.02
N GLY A 133 -12.07 -2.05 -8.37
CA GLY A 133 -12.64 -1.81 -9.69
C GLY A 133 -11.93 -2.61 -10.79
N GLN A 134 -11.44 -1.91 -11.80
CA GLN A 134 -10.76 -2.49 -12.97
C GLN A 134 -9.24 -2.62 -12.77
N MET A 135 -8.76 -2.48 -11.52
CA MET A 135 -7.36 -2.73 -11.22
C MET A 135 -7.02 -4.20 -11.54
N PRO A 136 -5.89 -4.47 -12.22
CA PRO A 136 -5.47 -5.85 -12.48
C PRO A 136 -5.19 -6.60 -11.18
N TYR A 137 -5.63 -7.85 -11.13
CA TYR A 137 -5.39 -8.75 -10.00
C TYR A 137 -3.90 -9.08 -9.82
N ASP A 138 -3.18 -9.26 -10.93
CA ASP A 138 -1.73 -9.46 -10.94
C ASP A 138 -1.03 -8.22 -11.51
N LEU A 139 -0.17 -7.61 -10.69
CA LEU A 139 0.61 -6.43 -11.05
C LEU A 139 2.04 -6.75 -11.47
N THR A 140 2.47 -8.02 -11.43
CA THR A 140 3.86 -8.41 -11.74
C THR A 140 4.24 -8.06 -13.17
N ALA A 141 3.31 -8.19 -14.12
CA ALA A 141 3.49 -7.78 -15.50
C ALA A 141 3.49 -6.24 -15.71
N LYS A 142 3.20 -5.45 -14.67
CA LYS A 142 3.11 -3.97 -14.73
C LYS A 142 4.34 -3.25 -14.18
N THR A 143 5.44 -3.94 -13.87
CA THR A 143 6.65 -3.25 -13.42
C THR A 143 7.15 -2.26 -14.47
N VAL A 144 7.41 -1.02 -14.04
CA VAL A 144 7.87 0.07 -14.88
C VAL A 144 9.20 -0.31 -15.52
N SER A 145 9.30 -0.14 -16.84
CA SER A 145 10.53 -0.46 -17.58
C SER A 145 11.67 0.46 -17.13
N GLY A 146 12.81 -0.13 -16.78
CA GLY A 146 13.98 0.60 -16.28
C GLY A 146 14.02 0.78 -14.75
N ALA A 147 13.04 0.25 -14.01
CA ALA A 147 13.11 0.20 -12.55
C ALA A 147 14.15 -0.83 -12.08
N ASN A 148 14.93 -0.47 -11.06
CA ASN A 148 15.78 -1.41 -10.33
C ASN A 148 14.91 -2.23 -9.39
N VAL A 149 14.52 -3.43 -9.82
CA VAL A 149 13.60 -4.29 -9.10
C VAL A 149 14.34 -4.98 -7.94
N GLN A 150 14.44 -4.30 -6.79
CA GLN A 150 14.72 -4.96 -5.52
C GLN A 150 13.38 -5.33 -4.86
N ALA A 151 13.27 -6.57 -4.39
CA ALA A 151 12.14 -6.99 -3.56
C ALA A 151 12.12 -6.11 -2.30
N SER A 152 10.96 -5.58 -1.92
CA SER A 152 10.82 -4.93 -0.61
C SER A 152 11.17 -5.95 0.47
N GLU A 153 12.17 -5.65 1.30
CA GLU A 153 12.48 -6.46 2.46
C GLU A 153 11.26 -6.44 3.41
N SER A 154 10.58 -7.58 3.51
CA SER A 154 9.54 -7.79 4.53
C SER A 154 10.18 -7.65 5.91
N THR A 155 9.83 -6.61 6.66
CA THR A 155 10.24 -6.47 8.06
C THR A 155 9.47 -7.51 8.88
N SER A 156 9.98 -8.73 8.94
CA SER A 156 9.53 -9.76 9.88
C SER A 156 9.99 -9.35 11.28
N ASN A 157 9.09 -8.72 12.04
CA ASN A 157 9.29 -8.50 13.48
C ASN A 157 9.19 -9.86 14.19
N ALA A 158 10.30 -10.59 14.28
CA ALA A 158 10.43 -11.70 15.20
C ALA A 158 10.52 -11.12 16.61
N THR A 159 9.41 -11.15 17.35
CA THR A 159 9.42 -10.86 18.78
C THR A 159 10.13 -12.02 19.48
N GLU A 160 11.38 -11.81 19.88
CA GLU A 160 12.07 -12.68 20.82
C GLU A 160 11.40 -12.53 22.19
N SER A 161 10.71 -13.58 22.63
CA SER A 161 10.28 -13.75 24.02
C SER A 161 11.51 -13.90 24.92
N SER A 162 11.71 -12.97 25.83
CA SER A 162 12.65 -13.10 26.95
C SER A 162 11.86 -13.20 28.24
N ASP A 163 11.57 -14.43 28.68
CA ASP A 163 11.19 -14.72 30.06
C ASP A 163 12.42 -14.63 30.96
N GLY A 164 12.34 -13.77 31.98
CA GLY A 164 13.38 -13.60 32.99
C GLY A 164 12.83 -12.86 34.21
N ASP A 165 12.25 -13.62 35.13
CA ASP A 165 11.81 -13.21 36.46
C ASP A 165 13.01 -12.82 37.36
N THR A 166 12.92 -11.70 38.08
CA THR A 166 13.25 -11.60 39.52
C THR A 166 13.00 -10.19 40.09
N SER A 167 12.46 -10.20 41.30
CA SER A 167 12.09 -9.10 42.21
C SER A 167 13.25 -8.24 42.71
N ASP A 168 13.00 -6.93 42.97
CA ASP A 168 13.26 -6.31 44.27
C ASP A 168 12.74 -4.85 44.40
N ASN A 169 12.49 -4.47 45.65
CA ASN A 169 11.65 -3.38 46.13
C ASN A 169 12.38 -2.04 46.38
N ASN A 170 11.59 -0.96 46.35
CA ASN A 170 11.68 0.35 47.04
C ASN A 170 12.71 1.43 46.63
N GLY A 171 12.17 2.62 46.32
CA GLY A 171 12.79 3.91 46.68
C GLY A 171 12.49 5.10 45.75
N ASP A 172 11.71 6.05 46.25
CA ASP A 172 11.59 7.49 45.87
C ASP A 172 10.85 7.95 44.60
N SER A 173 9.80 8.73 44.85
CA SER A 173 9.22 9.78 43.98
C SER A 173 10.04 11.09 44.11
N PRO A 174 9.79 12.17 43.33
CA PRO A 174 8.82 12.37 42.23
C PRO A 174 9.45 12.98 40.96
N SER A 175 8.85 12.78 39.78
CA SER A 175 8.89 13.82 38.73
C SER A 175 7.79 13.63 37.69
N SER A 176 7.23 14.76 37.29
CA SER A 176 6.12 14.98 36.38
C SER A 176 6.30 14.38 35.00
N SER A 177 5.24 13.77 34.45
CA SER A 177 4.79 14.00 33.08
C SER A 177 3.36 13.51 32.91
N GLN A 178 2.54 14.35 32.30
CA GLN A 178 1.15 14.07 31.96
C GLN A 178 1.10 12.94 30.93
N GLU A 179 0.41 11.86 31.26
CA GLU A 179 0.04 10.83 30.31
C GLU A 179 -1.22 11.32 29.59
N GLY A 180 -1.06 11.65 28.31
CA GLY A 180 -2.17 12.02 27.43
C GLY A 180 -3.13 10.85 27.33
N THR A 181 -4.40 11.13 27.60
CA THR A 181 -5.51 10.21 27.46
C THR A 181 -5.56 9.67 26.04
N ILE A 182 -5.52 8.35 25.89
CA ILE A 182 -5.93 7.63 24.69
C ILE A 182 -7.40 8.01 24.46
N THR A 183 -7.70 8.81 23.44
CA THR A 183 -9.08 8.99 23.01
C THR A 183 -9.50 7.75 22.25
N ASP A 184 -10.35 6.99 22.93
CA ASP A 184 -11.15 5.89 22.40
C ASP A 184 -12.20 6.49 21.45
N ASP A 185 -11.76 6.85 20.23
CA ASP A 185 -12.64 7.38 19.20
C ASP A 185 -13.33 6.22 18.46
N ASP A 186 -14.47 5.81 19.04
CA ASP A 186 -15.42 4.84 18.53
C ASP A 186 -15.96 5.27 17.15
N ILE A 187 -15.55 4.52 16.11
CA ILE A 187 -15.85 4.72 14.68
C ILE A 187 -17.36 4.76 14.35
N ASN A 188 -18.23 4.33 15.26
CA ASN A 188 -19.67 4.24 15.00
C ASN A 188 -20.45 5.55 15.20
N LYS A 189 -19.81 6.66 15.57
CA LYS A 189 -20.52 7.92 15.86
C LYS A 189 -20.65 8.92 14.70
N LEU A 190 -20.18 8.59 13.51
CA LEU A 190 -20.39 9.43 12.33
C LEU A 190 -21.69 9.05 11.60
N ASN A 191 -22.84 9.30 12.24
CA ASN A 191 -24.16 9.54 11.59
C ASN A 191 -25.27 9.76 12.64
N SER A 192 -25.26 10.89 13.33
CA SER A 192 -26.44 11.42 14.03
C SER A 192 -26.54 12.92 13.85
#